data_AF-A0A7C6EK57-F1
#
_entry.id   AF-A0A7C6EK57-F1
#
_cell.length_a   1.000
_cell.length_b   1.000
_cell.length_c   1.000
_cell.angle_alpha   90.00
_cell.angle_beta   90.00
_cell.angle_gamma   90.00
#
_symmetry.space_group_name_H-M   'P 1'
#
loop_
_entity.id
_entity.type
_entity.pdbx_description
1 polymer ?
#
loop_
_entity_poly.entity_id
_entity_poly.type
_entity_poly.pdbx_seq_one_letter_code
_entity_poly.pdbx_strand_id
1 'polypeptide(L)'
;MRRLENLVCPKCGNRLQRIHRLLHQKIISAIIPLARYRCPSCYYTILALSSHPRRDNPLLSHPTNTLFYLLIILVLIALFIMVC
;
A
#
# COMPACT_ATOMS: atom_id res chain seq x y z
N MET A 1 -11.86 -8.80 15.05
CA MET A 1 -10.64 -8.32 14.38
C MET A 1 -9.71 -7.74 15.45
N ARG A 2 -8.59 -8.40 15.79
CA ARG A 2 -7.67 -7.93 16.85
C ARG A 2 -6.87 -6.73 16.34
N ARG A 3 -6.89 -5.60 17.07
CA ARG A 3 -6.03 -4.45 16.79
C ARG A 3 -4.56 -4.87 16.93
N LEU A 4 -3.79 -4.72 15.86
CA LEU A 4 -2.34 -4.99 15.78
C LEU A 4 -1.47 -3.99 16.56
N GLU A 5 -2.05 -3.27 17.53
CA GLU A 5 -1.36 -2.18 18.24
C GLU A 5 -0.32 -2.71 19.23
N ASN A 6 -0.37 -4.00 19.58
CA ASN A 6 0.57 -4.64 20.50
C ASN A 6 1.01 -6.02 19.99
N LEU A 7 1.86 -6.08 18.96
CA LEU A 7 2.49 -7.35 18.58
C LEU A 7 3.59 -7.68 19.59
N VAL A 8 3.37 -8.73 20.36
CA VAL A 8 4.32 -9.26 21.34
C VAL A 8 4.96 -10.54 20.78
N CYS A 9 6.25 -10.72 21.03
CA CYS A 9 6.96 -11.92 20.63
C CYS A 9 6.47 -13.12 21.44
N PRO A 10 5.95 -14.19 20.82
CA PRO A 10 5.46 -15.37 21.55
C PRO A 10 6.56 -16.13 22.30
N LYS A 11 7.82 -15.94 21.90
CA LYS A 11 8.98 -16.59 22.55
C LYS A 11 9.50 -15.83 23.76
N CYS A 12 9.34 -14.51 23.77
CA CYS A 12 10.18 -13.62 24.58
C CYS A 12 9.35 -12.60 25.37
N GLY A 13 8.05 -12.46 25.10
CA GLY A 13 7.18 -11.45 25.73
C GLY A 13 7.52 -10.00 25.34
N ASN A 14 8.58 -9.78 24.57
CA ASN A 14 9.04 -8.47 24.15
C ASN A 14 8.18 -7.89 23.01
N ARG A 15 8.03 -6.55 23.01
CA ARG A 15 7.37 -5.84 21.92
C ARG A 15 8.14 -6.02 20.63
N LEU A 16 7.42 -6.37 19.58
CA LEU A 16 7.98 -6.52 18.24
C LEU A 16 8.15 -5.14 17.62
N GLN A 17 9.33 -4.88 17.07
CA GLN A 17 9.64 -3.62 16.39
C GLN A 17 9.39 -3.76 14.89
N ARG A 18 8.80 -2.72 14.29
CA ARG A 18 8.58 -2.67 12.84
C ARG A 18 9.91 -2.44 12.13
N ILE A 19 10.22 -3.26 11.13
CA ILE A 19 11.41 -3.05 10.31
C ILE A 19 11.11 -2.01 9.23
N HIS A 20 12.02 -1.06 9.04
CA HIS A 20 11.97 -0.13 7.91
C HIS A 20 12.10 -0.89 6.59
N ARG A 21 11.15 -0.67 5.69
CA ARG A 21 11.17 -1.26 4.35
C ARG A 21 12.09 -0.47 3.43
N LEU A 22 12.84 -1.20 2.59
CA LEU A 22 13.52 -0.62 1.43
C LEU A 22 12.50 -0.03 0.44
N LEU A 23 12.91 0.94 -0.37
CA LEU A 23 12.03 1.64 -1.33
C LEU A 23 11.23 0.69 -2.22
N HIS A 24 11.87 -0.35 -2.78
CA HIS A 24 11.19 -1.35 -3.61
C HIS A 24 10.08 -2.11 -2.85
N GLN A 25 10.29 -2.40 -1.57
CA GLN A 25 9.28 -3.06 -0.72
C GLN A 25 8.13 -2.11 -0.32
N LYS A 26 8.31 -0.78 -0.45
CA LYS A 26 7.20 0.17 -0.29
C LYS A 26 6.20 0.05 -1.43
N ILE A 27 6.66 -0.19 -2.67
CA ILE A 27 5.80 -0.34 -3.86
C ILE A 27 4.94 -1.60 -3.72
N ILE A 28 5.57 -2.75 -3.43
CA ILE A 28 4.85 -4.01 -3.18
C ILE A 28 3.84 -3.84 -2.03
N SER A 29 4.21 -3.07 -1.02
CA SER A 29 3.32 -2.82 0.10
C SER A 29 2.17 -1.85 -0.14
N ALA A 30 2.20 -1.11 -1.25
CA ALA A 30 1.08 -0.31 -1.71
C ALA A 30 -0.02 -1.21 -2.30
N ILE A 31 0.37 -2.36 -2.84
CA ILE A 31 -0.54 -3.38 -3.39
C ILE A 31 -1.02 -4.33 -2.28
N ILE A 32 -0.12 -4.70 -1.35
CA ILE A 32 -0.42 -5.66 -0.28
C ILE A 32 0.04 -5.11 1.08
N PRO A 33 -0.85 -4.83 2.05
CA PRO A 33 -0.50 -4.21 3.32
C PRO A 33 0.18 -5.20 4.30
N LEU A 34 1.38 -5.70 3.97
CA LEU A 34 2.14 -6.68 4.76
C LEU A 34 3.31 -6.03 5.50
N ALA A 35 3.17 -5.79 6.80
CA ALA A 35 4.25 -5.25 7.65
C ALA A 35 5.11 -6.36 8.24
N ARG A 36 6.43 -6.15 8.21
CA ARG A 36 7.41 -7.06 8.81
C ARG A 36 7.84 -6.50 10.17
N TYR A 37 7.75 -7.34 11.19
CA TYR A 37 8.17 -7.03 12.55
C TYR A 37 9.25 -7.99 13.01
N ARG A 38 10.19 -7.50 13.81
CA ARG A 38 11.29 -8.29 14.39
C ARG A 38 11.38 -8.05 15.88
N CYS A 39 11.63 -9.12 16.64
CA CYS A 39 11.95 -9.01 18.05
C CYS A 39 13.41 -8.59 18.20
N PRO A 40 13.73 -7.52 18.94
CA PRO A 40 15.11 -7.09 19.13
C PRO A 40 15.92 -8.08 19.97
N SER A 41 15.26 -8.82 20.87
CA SER A 41 15.94 -9.69 21.85
C SER A 41 16.26 -11.08 21.29
N CYS A 42 15.31 -11.70 20.59
CA CYS A 42 15.45 -13.08 20.12
C CYS A 42 15.40 -13.20 18.60
N TYR A 43 15.45 -12.06 17.90
CA TYR A 43 15.49 -11.96 16.44
C TYR A 43 14.36 -12.66 15.68
N TYR A 44 13.31 -13.09 16.40
CA TYR A 44 12.12 -13.68 15.82
C TYR A 44 11.42 -12.68 14.90
N THR A 45 11.05 -13.12 13.71
CA THR A 45 10.50 -12.25 12.67
C THR A 45 9.09 -12.72 12.32
N ILE A 46 8.14 -11.79 12.23
CA ILE A 46 6.77 -12.07 11.78
C ILE A 46 6.31 -11.11 10.70
N LEU A 47 5.44 -11.62 9.85
CA LEU A 47 4.73 -10.85 8.85
C LEU A 47 3.29 -10.71 9.36
N ALA A 48 2.84 -9.47 9.49
CA ALA A 48 1.49 -9.20 9.93
C ALA A 48 0.83 -8.23 8.95
N LEU A 49 -0.43 -8.50 8.60
CA LEU A 49 -1.20 -7.58 7.78
C LEU A 49 -1.41 -6.31 8.59
N SER A 50 -0.87 -5.20 8.12
CA SER A 50 -1.17 -3.91 8.73
C SER A 50 -2.61 -3.57 8.39
N SER A 51 -3.52 -3.77 9.35
CA SER A 51 -4.92 -3.36 9.24
C SER A 51 -5.12 -1.85 9.36
N HIS A 52 -4.05 -1.06 9.34
CA HIS A 52 -4.19 0.37 9.17
C HIS A 52 -4.76 0.61 7.77
N PRO A 53 -5.98 1.17 7.65
CA PRO A 53 -6.38 1.77 6.40
C PRO A 53 -5.36 2.88 6.16
N ARG A 54 -4.42 2.65 5.25
CA ARG A 54 -3.48 3.69 4.85
C ARG A 54 -4.33 4.67 4.06
N ARG A 55 -4.84 5.69 4.76
CA ARG A 55 -5.59 6.80 4.19
C ARG A 55 -4.71 7.70 3.30
N ASP A 56 -3.45 7.30 3.10
CA ASP A 56 -2.46 8.03 2.33
C ASP A 56 -1.96 7.14 1.18
N ASN A 57 -2.84 6.91 0.21
CA ASN A 57 -2.41 6.69 -1.17
C ASN A 57 -2.67 7.99 -1.95
N PRO A 58 -1.77 9.00 -1.90
CA PRO A 58 -1.88 10.14 -2.83
C PRO A 58 -1.71 9.72 -4.30
N LEU A 59 -1.18 8.51 -4.54
CA LEU A 59 -1.07 7.92 -5.89
C LEU A 59 -2.38 7.34 -6.44
N LEU A 60 -3.43 7.22 -5.62
CA LEU A 60 -4.74 6.76 -6.05
C LEU A 60 -5.82 7.82 -5.74
N SER A 61 -5.43 9.09 -5.78
CA SER A 61 -6.35 10.22 -5.59
C SER A 61 -6.00 11.41 -6.48
N HIS A 62 -5.43 11.16 -7.67
CA HIS A 62 -5.42 12.18 -8.72
C HIS A 62 -6.61 11.94 -9.67
N PRO A 63 -7.81 12.49 -9.38
CA PRO A 63 -8.95 12.46 -10.30
C PRO A 63 -8.69 13.25 -11.61
N THR A 64 -7.52 13.89 -11.72
CA THR A 64 -7.07 14.62 -12.92
C THR A 64 -6.73 13.67 -14.07
N ASN A 65 -6.20 12.47 -13.80
CA ASN A 65 -5.80 11.56 -14.89
C ASN A 65 -7.01 10.89 -15.55
N THR A 66 -8.05 10.54 -14.79
CA THR A 66 -9.27 9.93 -15.34
C THR A 66 -10.03 10.88 -16.26
N LEU A 67 -10.13 12.16 -15.90
CA LEU A 67 -10.74 13.18 -16.76
C LEU A 67 -9.91 13.43 -18.03
N PHE A 68 -8.59 13.44 -17.90
CA PHE A 68 -7.69 13.59 -19.05
C PHE A 68 -7.85 12.46 -20.07
N TYR A 69 -7.90 11.20 -19.62
CA TYR A 69 -8.13 10.06 -20.52
C TYR A 69 -9.54 10.08 -21.14
N LEU A 70 -10.58 10.48 -20.40
CA LEU A 70 -11.92 10.62 -20.96
C LEU A 70 -12.00 11.70 -22.03
N LEU A 71 -11.32 12.84 -21.84
CA LEU A 71 -11.23 13.90 -22.85
C LEU A 71 -10.51 13.42 -24.11
N ILE A 72 -9.40 12.71 -23.97
CA ILE A 72 -8.67 12.14 -25.12
C ILE A 72 -9.57 11.18 -25.91
N ILE A 73 -10.29 10.28 -25.23
CA ILE A 73 -11.19 9.33 -25.89
C ILE A 73 -12.31 10.05 -26.64
N LEU A 74 -12.92 11.08 -26.04
CA LEU A 74 -13.95 11.89 -26.70
C LEU A 74 -13.43 12.59 -27.96
N VAL A 75 -12.22 13.15 -27.92
CA VAL A 75 -11.60 13.80 -29.08
C VAL A 75 -11.34 12.79 -30.20
N LEU A 76 -10.83 11.60 -29.87
CA LEU A 76 -10.60 10.54 -30.85
C LEU A 76 -11.90 10.07 -31.52
N ILE A 77 -12.98 9.93 -30.75
CA ILE A 77 -14.31 9.56 -31.29
C ILE A 77 -14.83 10.66 -32.22
N ALA A 78 -14.72 11.94 -31.83
CA ALA A 78 -15.16 13.05 -32.67
C ALA A 78 -14.37 13.13 -33.99
N LEU A 79 -13.05 12.92 -33.94
CA LEU A 79 -12.21 12.86 -35.13
C LEU A 79 -12.59 11.70 -36.05
N PHE A 80 -12.90 10.53 -35.48
CA PHE A 80 -13.34 9.37 -36.25
C PHE A 80 -14.66 9.65 -36.98
N ILE A 81 -15.62 10.27 -36.31
CA ILE A 81 -16.92 10.65 -36.90
C ILE A 81 -16.77 11.72 -38.00
N MET A 82 -15.81 12.64 -37.86
CA MET A 82 -15.55 13.69 -38.86
C MET A 82 -14.82 13.18 -40.11
N VAL A 83 -14.11 12.04 -40.01
CA VAL A 83 -13.31 11.46 -41.10
C VAL A 83 -14.06 10.38 -41.87
N CYS A 84 -15.04 9.73 -41.24
CA CYS A 84 -15.95 8.75 -41.87
C CYS A 84 -17.17 9.43 -42.50
#